data_AF-A0A381XBL9-F1
#
_entry.id   AF-A0A381XBL9-F1
#
_cell.length_a   1.000
_cell.length_b   1.000
_cell.length_c   1.000
_cell.angle_alpha   90.00
_cell.angle_beta   90.00
_cell.angle_gamma   90.00
#
_symmetry.space_group_name_H-M   'P 1'
#
loop_
_entity.id
_entity.type
_entity.pdbx_description
1 polymer ?
#
loop_
_entity_poly.entity_id
_entity_poly.type
_entity_poly.pdbx_seq_one_letter_code
_entity_poly.pdbx_strand_id
1 'polypeptide(L)'
;MKYGWVISVVALLGASCSSASDSAAESEQSSTPLTVTSVIETQSQPVAASTTTVVPTTTTTAVPTTTTTAVPTTTTIPQGGRIADLTECDMGSMEIKLFIAKTVPANEVKLIEEQVCLSKELYFDRPGTNWEMASPVYVALIDRDNSEGAVELENLYCNYILEHHPTGWSNGKCGPYGGQGCQTSGKCLFTDDSGKVGGSCICSNFRHDGFYLYTNMSHEMPRHEKGYRSTALHELFHVYQLSSIADPSISKDAEYRLMGKRMGNSSVDVPWWMEGTATYLAHYFYDQQPGAVENSLYDEMRRYLTTDYNGSGLGPIPDQYKNAGKPLTEFTFQEPDKTVAYRIGTWFVAFLVDQVGIDKIFDFYAGLEEAGSFETQFVATFGKSHTAFLEDFDAFLEKPYEEKMAIIPS
;
A
#
# COMPACT_ATOMS: atom_id res chain seq x y z
N MET A 1 -42.74 24.09 -11.54
CA MET A 1 -41.82 23.15 -12.22
C MET A 1 -40.73 22.80 -11.24
N LYS A 2 -40.59 21.50 -10.92
CA LYS A 2 -39.64 20.96 -9.95
C LYS A 2 -38.27 20.81 -10.61
N TYR A 3 -37.22 21.40 -10.06
CA TYR A 3 -35.84 21.09 -10.42
C TYR A 3 -35.35 19.96 -9.52
N GLY A 4 -35.16 18.78 -10.11
CA GLY A 4 -34.55 17.62 -9.46
C GLY A 4 -33.04 17.74 -9.51
N TRP A 5 -32.40 17.66 -8.35
CA TRP A 5 -30.96 17.48 -8.21
C TRP A 5 -30.66 15.99 -8.38
N VAL A 6 -29.88 15.64 -9.40
CA VAL A 6 -29.31 14.31 -9.55
C VAL A 6 -27.97 14.33 -8.82
N ILE A 7 -27.91 13.67 -7.66
CA ILE A 7 -26.68 13.43 -6.91
C ILE A 7 -26.02 12.21 -7.57
N SER A 8 -24.91 12.43 -8.28
CA SER A 8 -24.03 11.34 -8.73
C SER A 8 -23.27 10.80 -7.52
N VAL A 9 -23.63 9.59 -7.10
CA VAL A 9 -22.85 8.78 -6.15
C VAL A 9 -21.68 8.18 -6.93
N VAL A 10 -20.47 8.70 -6.73
CA VAL A 10 -19.24 8.08 -7.23
C VAL A 10 -18.66 7.26 -6.09
N ALA A 11 -18.66 5.95 -6.25
CA ALA A 11 -18.01 5.02 -5.32
C ALA A 11 -16.49 5.23 -5.34
N LEU A 12 -15.90 5.61 -4.21
CA LEU A 12 -14.46 5.50 -3.98
C LEU A 12 -14.12 4.02 -3.76
N LEU A 13 -13.83 3.30 -4.84
CA LEU A 13 -13.07 2.06 -4.77
C LEU A 13 -11.60 2.45 -4.59
N GLY A 14 -11.14 2.51 -3.34
CA GLY A 14 -9.72 2.40 -3.06
C GLY A 14 -9.30 0.99 -3.45
N ALA A 15 -8.53 0.85 -4.53
CA ALA A 15 -7.92 -0.42 -4.86
C ALA A 15 -6.90 -0.74 -3.77
N SER A 16 -7.17 -1.73 -2.93
CA SER A 16 -6.16 -2.28 -2.03
C SER A 16 -5.08 -2.95 -2.88
N CYS A 17 -3.83 -2.56 -2.65
CA CYS A 17 -2.67 -3.27 -3.17
C CYS A 17 -2.46 -4.48 -2.25
N SER A 18 -3.30 -5.50 -2.39
CA SER A 18 -2.93 -6.82 -1.90
C SER A 18 -1.74 -7.27 -2.74
N SER A 19 -0.52 -7.03 -2.25
CA SER A 19 0.67 -7.68 -2.75
C SER A 19 0.39 -9.18 -2.67
N ALA A 20 0.29 -9.82 -3.83
CA ALA A 20 0.13 -11.27 -3.92
C ALA A 20 1.45 -11.99 -3.59
N SER A 21 2.15 -11.57 -2.54
CA SER A 21 3.33 -12.23 -1.99
C SER A 21 2.98 -13.38 -1.03
N ASP A 22 1.70 -13.62 -0.73
CA ASP A 22 1.24 -14.61 0.26
C ASP A 22 0.55 -15.85 -0.35
N SER A 23 0.84 -16.25 -1.59
CA SER A 23 0.23 -17.47 -2.15
C SER A 23 1.15 -18.26 -3.08
N ALA A 24 2.11 -18.95 -2.47
CA ALA A 24 2.59 -20.24 -2.97
C ALA A 24 3.04 -21.10 -1.77
N ALA A 25 2.08 -21.60 -1.01
CA ALA A 25 2.35 -22.73 -0.13
C ALA A 25 2.54 -23.96 -1.02
N GLU A 26 3.75 -24.50 -1.02
CA GLU A 26 4.13 -25.76 -1.66
C GLU A 26 3.17 -26.87 -1.21
N SER A 27 2.44 -27.47 -2.15
CA SER A 27 1.68 -28.68 -1.91
C SER A 27 2.58 -29.90 -2.10
N GLU A 28 3.19 -30.39 -1.03
CA GLU A 28 3.69 -31.77 -1.02
C GLU A 28 2.56 -32.71 -0.57
N GLN A 29 2.09 -33.52 -1.53
CA GLN A 29 1.25 -34.68 -1.28
C GLN A 29 2.03 -35.71 -0.46
N SER A 30 1.52 -36.06 0.73
CA SER A 30 1.77 -37.37 1.31
C SER A 30 0.48 -37.96 1.87
N SER A 31 0.07 -39.04 1.23
CA SER A 31 -1.03 -39.92 1.55
C SER A 31 -0.80 -40.64 2.89
N THR A 32 -1.79 -40.64 3.78
CA THR A 32 -2.54 -41.85 4.19
C THR A 32 -3.60 -41.53 5.27
N PRO A 33 -4.71 -42.29 5.31
CA PRO A 33 -5.90 -41.98 6.11
C PRO A 33 -5.85 -42.65 7.49
N LEU A 34 -6.84 -42.33 8.35
CA LEU A 34 -7.35 -43.03 9.57
C LEU A 34 -7.68 -41.96 10.63
N THR A 35 -8.78 -41.92 11.38
CA THR A 35 -10.01 -42.71 11.52
C THR A 35 -10.98 -41.83 12.31
N VAL A 36 -12.25 -41.85 11.93
CA VAL A 36 -13.34 -41.22 12.69
C VAL A 36 -13.56 -41.99 14.00
N THR A 37 -13.58 -41.30 15.14
CA THR A 37 -14.37 -41.76 16.28
C THR A 37 -14.93 -40.55 17.02
N SER A 38 -16.25 -40.60 17.15
CA SER A 38 -17.14 -39.67 17.82
C SER A 38 -16.98 -39.68 19.35
N VAL A 39 -17.62 -38.72 20.02
CA VAL A 39 -18.64 -38.93 21.08
C VAL A 39 -18.57 -37.89 22.22
N ILE A 40 -19.65 -37.11 22.30
CA ILE A 40 -20.39 -36.57 23.46
C ILE A 40 -19.92 -35.28 24.15
N GLU A 41 -20.82 -34.30 24.00
CA GLU A 41 -21.06 -33.10 24.78
C GLU A 41 -22.11 -33.41 25.87
N THR A 42 -21.91 -33.01 27.14
CA THR A 42 -23.03 -32.82 28.10
C THR A 42 -22.69 -31.84 29.23
N GLN A 43 -23.35 -30.67 29.18
CA GLN A 43 -24.03 -29.88 30.21
C GLN A 43 -23.43 -29.60 31.62
N SER A 44 -23.33 -28.29 31.91
CA SER A 44 -24.00 -27.51 32.97
C SER A 44 -24.00 -28.01 34.44
N GLN A 45 -23.45 -27.20 35.37
CA GLN A 45 -24.22 -26.37 36.34
C GLN A 45 -23.33 -25.68 37.43
N PRO A 46 -23.84 -24.63 38.12
CA PRO A 46 -23.08 -23.61 38.85
C PRO A 46 -23.20 -23.74 40.39
N VAL A 47 -22.26 -23.19 41.19
CA VAL A 47 -22.48 -23.00 42.64
C VAL A 47 -21.69 -21.81 43.26
N ALA A 48 -22.48 -20.96 43.93
CA ALA A 48 -22.30 -20.18 45.16
C ALA A 48 -21.32 -19.00 45.31
N ALA A 49 -21.96 -17.89 45.70
CA ALA A 49 -21.44 -16.74 46.42
C ALA A 49 -20.95 -17.09 47.83
N SER A 50 -20.03 -16.27 48.35
CA SER A 50 -19.81 -16.11 49.78
C SER A 50 -19.60 -14.65 50.14
N THR A 51 -20.47 -14.19 51.02
CA THR A 51 -20.55 -12.88 51.65
C THR A 51 -19.53 -12.78 52.79
N THR A 52 -18.89 -11.63 52.96
CA THR A 52 -18.35 -11.24 54.28
C THR A 52 -18.46 -9.72 54.43
N THR A 53 -18.97 -9.28 55.58
CA THR A 53 -19.33 -7.89 55.89
C THR A 53 -18.55 -7.40 57.12
N VAL A 54 -18.30 -6.07 57.15
CA VAL A 54 -17.96 -5.15 58.27
C VAL A 54 -16.50 -5.26 58.76
N VAL A 55 -15.71 -4.19 58.98
CA VAL A 55 -15.93 -2.99 59.83
C VAL A 55 -15.02 -1.81 59.38
N PRO A 56 -15.44 -0.54 59.52
CA PRO A 56 -14.69 0.64 59.05
C PRO A 56 -13.64 1.11 60.08
N THR A 57 -12.60 1.81 59.61
CA THR A 57 -11.72 2.59 60.48
C THR A 57 -11.40 3.93 59.83
N THR A 58 -11.68 4.98 60.59
CA THR A 58 -11.52 6.40 60.29
C THR A 58 -10.10 6.89 60.57
N THR A 59 -9.81 8.08 60.00
CA THR A 59 -8.76 9.06 60.35
C THR A 59 -7.44 8.91 59.60
N THR A 60 -7.07 9.86 58.73
CA THR A 60 -6.48 11.16 59.10
C THR A 60 -6.09 11.92 57.82
N THR A 61 -6.53 13.17 57.72
CA THR A 61 -6.16 14.13 56.69
C THR A 61 -4.69 14.53 56.83
N ALA A 62 -3.90 14.38 55.77
CA ALA A 62 -2.61 15.05 55.60
C ALA A 62 -2.57 15.72 54.23
N VAL A 63 -2.49 17.06 54.25
CA VAL A 63 -2.18 17.87 53.08
C VAL A 63 -0.66 18.03 53.02
N PRO A 64 -0.04 17.81 51.85
CA PRO A 64 1.10 18.62 51.48
C PRO A 64 0.97 19.22 50.07
N THR A 65 1.06 20.54 50.04
CA THR A 65 1.80 21.42 49.14
C THR A 65 2.06 20.96 47.70
N THR A 66 1.45 21.70 46.78
CA THR A 66 1.67 21.78 45.34
C THR A 66 3.15 22.00 44.98
N THR A 67 3.69 21.10 44.15
CA THR A 67 4.76 21.43 43.19
C THR A 67 4.28 20.97 41.83
N THR A 68 3.99 21.93 40.95
CA THR A 68 3.53 21.67 39.58
C THR A 68 4.73 21.28 38.72
N THR A 69 4.98 19.98 38.60
CA THR A 69 5.78 19.44 37.50
C THR A 69 4.82 19.18 36.34
N ALA A 70 5.04 19.83 35.20
CA ALA A 70 4.29 19.56 33.98
C ALA A 70 4.55 18.09 33.57
N VAL A 71 3.55 17.25 33.80
CA VAL A 71 3.49 15.89 33.27
C VAL A 71 2.95 16.01 31.85
N PRO A 72 3.59 15.41 30.83
CA PRO A 72 2.99 15.36 29.50
C PRO A 72 1.66 14.61 29.64
N THR A 73 0.58 15.25 29.23
CA THR A 73 -0.78 14.71 29.31
C THR A 73 -0.89 13.55 28.32
N THR A 74 -0.54 12.34 28.76
CA THR A 74 -0.92 11.13 28.04
C THR A 74 -2.40 10.90 28.29
N THR A 75 -3.24 11.38 27.37
CA THR A 75 -4.67 11.04 27.35
C THR A 75 -4.78 9.54 27.03
N THR A 76 -4.81 8.70 28.06
CA THR A 76 -5.05 7.26 27.93
C THR A 76 -6.50 7.00 27.57
N ILE A 77 -6.81 7.08 26.28
CA ILE A 77 -7.84 6.24 25.66
C ILE A 77 -7.27 4.81 25.71
N PRO A 78 -8.05 3.76 26.04
CA PRO A 78 -7.58 2.38 25.90
C PRO A 78 -7.33 2.12 24.41
N GLN A 79 -6.11 2.37 23.92
CA GLN A 79 -5.82 2.34 22.49
C GLN A 79 -5.27 0.97 22.09
N GLY A 80 -5.88 0.37 21.07
CA GLY A 80 -5.34 -0.74 20.29
C GLY A 80 -4.09 -0.41 19.49
N GLY A 81 -3.40 0.68 19.83
CA GLY A 81 -2.19 1.15 19.16
C GLY A 81 -1.59 2.38 19.83
N ARG A 82 -0.65 3.02 19.14
CA ARG A 82 0.05 4.24 19.58
C ARG A 82 0.46 5.11 18.40
N ILE A 83 0.64 6.40 18.64
CA ILE A 83 1.31 7.32 17.70
C ILE A 83 2.78 7.43 18.09
N ALA A 84 3.69 7.42 17.12
CA ALA A 84 5.11 7.60 17.32
C ALA A 84 5.75 8.43 16.20
N ASP A 85 6.88 9.04 16.51
CA ASP A 85 7.78 9.62 15.52
C ASP A 85 8.65 8.51 14.91
N LEU A 86 9.08 8.72 13.66
CA LEU A 86 10.12 7.89 13.05
C LEU A 86 11.46 8.17 13.75
N THR A 87 12.22 7.11 14.00
CA THR A 87 13.46 7.17 14.80
C THR A 87 14.72 6.67 14.09
N GLU A 88 14.58 5.92 12.99
CA GLU A 88 15.73 5.30 12.31
C GLU A 88 16.56 6.27 11.45
N CYS A 89 16.01 7.42 11.05
CA CYS A 89 16.76 8.44 10.29
C CYS A 89 16.16 9.85 10.43
N ASP A 90 16.90 10.85 9.98
CA ASP A 90 16.40 12.21 9.82
C ASP A 90 15.65 12.35 8.49
N MET A 91 14.36 12.66 8.58
CA MET A 91 13.50 12.86 7.40
C MET A 91 13.60 14.27 6.81
N GLY A 92 14.37 15.16 7.42
CA GLY A 92 14.58 16.53 6.94
C GLY A 92 13.26 17.30 6.84
N SER A 93 12.85 17.64 5.62
CA SER A 93 11.62 18.41 5.37
C SER A 93 10.35 17.53 5.32
N MET A 94 10.49 16.21 5.35
CA MET A 94 9.35 15.29 5.26
C MET A 94 8.85 14.91 6.65
N GLU A 95 7.68 15.39 7.03
CA GLU A 95 6.98 14.93 8.23
C GLU A 95 6.48 13.49 8.04
N ILE A 96 6.92 12.59 8.94
CA ILE A 96 6.44 11.22 9.08
C ILE A 96 5.85 11.03 10.48
N LYS A 97 4.64 10.47 10.57
CA LYS A 97 4.10 9.92 11.83
C LYS A 97 3.71 8.47 11.65
N LEU A 98 4.02 7.65 12.65
CA LEU A 98 3.66 6.24 12.70
C LEU A 98 2.43 6.06 13.58
N PHE A 99 1.45 5.32 13.07
CA PHE A 99 0.29 4.81 13.80
C PHE A 99 0.48 3.31 13.90
N ILE A 100 0.77 2.80 15.09
CA ILE A 100 1.26 1.44 15.28
C ILE A 100 0.23 0.65 16.07
N ALA A 101 -0.37 -0.38 15.46
CA ALA A 101 -1.25 -1.30 16.20
C ALA A 101 -0.47 -2.00 17.31
N LYS A 102 -1.13 -2.22 18.45
CA LYS A 102 -0.50 -2.73 19.69
C LYS A 102 0.15 -4.10 19.49
N THR A 103 -0.38 -4.90 18.56
CA THR A 103 0.11 -6.25 18.28
C THR A 103 1.25 -6.29 17.28
N VAL A 104 1.59 -5.18 16.61
CA VAL A 104 2.74 -5.12 15.71
C VAL A 104 4.04 -5.13 16.52
N PRO A 105 4.91 -6.14 16.35
CA PRO A 105 6.16 -6.25 17.10
C PRO A 105 7.16 -5.12 16.80
N ALA A 106 7.97 -4.74 17.79
CA ALA A 106 8.94 -3.66 17.64
C ALA A 106 9.98 -3.90 16.53
N ASN A 107 10.37 -5.14 16.28
CA ASN A 107 11.26 -5.47 15.17
C ASN A 107 10.59 -5.21 13.81
N GLU A 108 9.29 -5.49 13.66
CA GLU A 108 8.55 -5.19 12.42
C GLU A 108 8.38 -3.69 12.21
N VAL A 109 8.11 -2.93 13.28
CA VAL A 109 8.11 -1.45 13.22
C VAL A 109 9.45 -0.95 12.68
N LYS A 110 10.56 -1.45 13.23
CA LYS A 110 11.91 -1.08 12.79
C LYS A 110 12.15 -1.40 11.32
N LEU A 111 11.70 -2.55 10.83
CA LEU A 111 11.83 -2.92 9.41
C LEU A 111 11.17 -1.86 8.52
N ILE A 112 9.97 -1.38 8.88
CA ILE A 112 9.29 -0.35 8.09
C ILE A 112 9.98 0.99 8.21
N GLU A 113 10.42 1.40 9.39
CA GLU A 113 11.20 2.63 9.55
C GLU A 113 12.47 2.62 8.66
N GLU A 114 13.20 1.50 8.60
CA GLU A 114 14.34 1.32 7.69
C GLU A 114 13.93 1.52 6.22
N GLN A 115 12.77 0.98 5.80
CA GLN A 115 12.30 1.17 4.42
C GLN A 115 11.78 2.58 4.13
N VAL A 116 11.20 3.28 5.12
CA VAL A 116 10.85 4.71 4.99
C VAL A 116 12.12 5.54 4.76
N CYS A 117 13.16 5.28 5.56
CA CYS A 117 14.46 5.92 5.42
C CYS A 117 15.09 5.66 4.06
N LEU A 118 15.10 4.40 3.61
CA LEU A 118 15.63 4.06 2.30
C LEU A 118 14.83 4.70 1.16
N SER A 119 13.50 4.77 1.27
CA SER A 119 12.66 5.43 0.26
C SER A 119 12.95 6.93 0.17
N LYS A 120 13.25 7.60 1.29
CA LYS A 120 13.74 8.99 1.30
C LYS A 120 14.97 9.14 0.41
N GLU A 121 15.99 8.31 0.63
CA GLU A 121 17.25 8.36 -0.13
C GLU A 121 17.04 8.05 -1.61
N LEU A 122 16.24 7.03 -1.92
CA LEU A 122 16.06 6.53 -3.29
C LEU A 122 15.16 7.40 -4.15
N TYR A 123 14.08 7.94 -3.56
CA TYR A 123 13.02 8.61 -4.32
C TYR A 123 12.99 10.11 -4.07
N PHE A 124 13.13 10.54 -2.81
CA PHE A 124 12.83 11.92 -2.42
C PHE A 124 14.08 12.82 -2.36
N ASP A 125 15.27 12.28 -2.09
CA ASP A 125 16.52 13.07 -2.10
C ASP A 125 17.04 13.37 -3.52
N ARG A 126 16.21 13.13 -4.53
CA ARG A 126 16.50 13.46 -5.93
C ARG A 126 16.34 14.95 -6.21
N PRO A 127 17.13 15.51 -7.16
CA PRO A 127 16.91 16.86 -7.64
C PRO A 127 15.49 17.02 -8.21
N GLY A 128 14.79 18.08 -7.80
CA GLY A 128 13.44 18.38 -8.31
C GLY A 128 12.30 17.74 -7.54
N THR A 129 12.56 16.98 -6.47
CA THR A 129 11.50 16.50 -5.57
C THR A 129 10.67 17.67 -5.04
N ASN A 130 9.36 17.54 -5.18
CA ASN A 130 8.41 18.50 -4.64
C ASN A 130 8.09 18.17 -3.18
N TRP A 131 8.91 18.66 -2.26
CA TRP A 131 8.76 18.40 -0.83
C TRP A 131 7.45 18.92 -0.23
N GLU A 132 6.89 20.01 -0.78
CA GLU A 132 5.58 20.52 -0.34
C GLU A 132 4.46 19.53 -0.65
N MET A 133 4.58 18.81 -1.77
CA MET A 133 3.58 17.82 -2.19
C MET A 133 3.85 16.44 -1.64
N ALA A 134 5.09 16.10 -1.27
CA ALA A 134 5.48 14.78 -0.77
C ALA A 134 5.20 14.58 0.73
N SER A 135 4.81 15.63 1.47
CA SER A 135 4.72 15.62 2.94
C SER A 135 3.46 16.34 3.43
N PRO A 136 2.79 15.91 4.51
CA PRO A 136 3.15 14.83 5.44
C PRO A 136 2.73 13.44 4.97
N VAL A 137 3.42 12.40 5.48
CA VAL A 137 3.05 10.99 5.29
C VAL A 137 2.77 10.33 6.64
N TYR A 138 1.60 9.72 6.75
CA TYR A 138 1.14 9.00 7.92
C TYR A 138 1.14 7.51 7.64
N VAL A 139 1.97 6.76 8.37
CA VAL A 139 2.18 5.34 8.16
C VAL A 139 1.43 4.56 9.23
N ALA A 140 0.39 3.83 8.83
CA ALA A 140 -0.37 2.94 9.70
C ALA A 140 0.16 1.50 9.60
N LEU A 141 0.78 1.01 10.66
CA LEU A 141 1.26 -0.36 10.78
C LEU A 141 0.17 -1.21 11.43
N ILE A 142 -0.36 -2.17 10.67
CA ILE A 142 -1.55 -2.94 11.02
C ILE A 142 -1.18 -4.42 11.05
N ASP A 143 -1.62 -5.11 12.10
CA ASP A 143 -1.48 -6.55 12.21
C ASP A 143 -2.56 -7.27 11.38
N ARG A 144 -2.15 -8.05 10.39
CA ARG A 144 -3.02 -8.76 9.43
C ARG A 144 -4.04 -9.70 10.09
N ASP A 145 -3.72 -10.21 11.28
CA ASP A 145 -4.52 -11.20 11.98
C ASP A 145 -5.40 -10.58 13.08
N ASN A 146 -5.41 -9.23 13.20
CA ASN A 146 -6.09 -8.52 14.26
C ASN A 146 -6.98 -7.37 13.75
N SER A 147 -8.13 -7.72 13.16
CA SER A 147 -9.13 -6.75 12.70
C SER A 147 -9.63 -5.80 13.78
N GLU A 148 -9.81 -6.26 15.03
CA GLU A 148 -10.24 -5.41 16.14
C GLU A 148 -9.20 -4.33 16.43
N GLY A 149 -7.92 -4.72 16.50
CA GLY A 149 -6.80 -3.79 16.64
C GLY A 149 -6.69 -2.80 15.47
N ALA A 150 -6.98 -3.24 14.25
CA ALA A 150 -7.04 -2.37 13.07
C ALA A 150 -8.13 -1.30 13.22
N VAL A 151 -9.33 -1.65 13.66
CA VAL A 151 -10.42 -0.70 13.91
C VAL A 151 -10.09 0.27 15.05
N GLU A 152 -9.46 -0.22 16.12
CA GLU A 152 -9.02 0.64 17.22
C GLU A 152 -7.95 1.65 16.77
N LEU A 153 -6.99 1.21 15.95
CA LEU A 153 -5.98 2.09 15.36
C LEU A 153 -6.60 3.11 14.39
N GLU A 154 -7.63 2.71 13.62
CA GLU A 154 -8.36 3.58 12.70
C GLU A 154 -9.01 4.76 13.44
N ASN A 155 -9.59 4.50 14.62
CA ASN A 155 -10.15 5.56 15.46
C ASN A 155 -9.06 6.52 15.96
N LEU A 156 -7.90 6.00 16.37
CA LEU A 156 -6.76 6.82 16.77
C LEU A 156 -6.29 7.72 15.62
N TYR A 157 -6.12 7.14 14.44
CA TYR A 157 -5.75 7.85 13.23
C TYR A 157 -6.77 8.94 12.89
N CYS A 158 -8.07 8.61 12.81
CA CYS A 158 -9.09 9.58 12.44
C CYS A 158 -9.24 10.72 13.45
N ASN A 159 -8.99 10.49 14.75
CA ASN A 159 -8.95 11.56 15.74
C ASN A 159 -7.75 12.49 15.52
N TYR A 160 -6.57 11.95 15.20
CA TYR A 160 -5.40 12.76 14.86
C TYR A 160 -5.65 13.62 13.62
N ILE A 161 -6.23 13.04 12.57
CA ILE A 161 -6.57 13.75 11.33
C ILE A 161 -7.63 14.83 11.57
N LEU A 162 -8.61 14.61 12.46
CA LEU A 162 -9.58 15.66 12.82
C LEU A 162 -8.89 16.88 13.44
N GLU A 163 -7.90 16.66 14.30
CA GLU A 163 -7.18 17.73 15.00
C GLU A 163 -6.20 18.48 14.09
N HIS A 164 -5.48 17.77 13.22
CA HIS A 164 -4.36 18.34 12.45
C HIS A 164 -4.75 18.69 11.01
N HIS A 165 -5.73 18.00 10.43
CA HIS A 165 -6.15 18.12 9.03
C HIS A 165 -7.68 18.16 8.90
N PRO A 166 -8.39 19.12 9.52
CA PRO A 166 -9.86 19.10 9.61
C PRO A 166 -10.55 19.09 8.23
N THR A 167 -9.94 19.70 7.20
CA THR A 167 -10.44 19.65 5.82
C THR A 167 -10.30 18.25 5.21
N GLY A 168 -9.11 17.65 5.32
CA GLY A 168 -8.86 16.27 4.87
C GLY A 168 -9.71 15.25 5.62
N TRP A 169 -9.92 15.46 6.92
CA TRP A 169 -10.84 14.69 7.72
C TRP A 169 -12.27 14.74 7.15
N SER A 170 -12.79 15.95 6.90
CA SER A 170 -14.16 16.15 6.44
C SER A 170 -14.41 15.56 5.05
N ASN A 171 -13.43 15.67 4.16
CA ASN A 171 -13.53 15.22 2.78
C ASN A 171 -13.21 13.72 2.63
N GLY A 172 -12.37 13.18 3.51
CA GLY A 172 -11.90 11.80 3.46
C GLY A 172 -12.80 10.80 4.20
N LYS A 173 -12.34 9.54 4.24
CA LYS A 173 -13.07 8.43 4.88
C LYS A 173 -13.20 8.55 6.42
N CYS A 174 -12.39 9.38 7.07
CA CYS A 174 -12.56 9.64 8.51
C CYS A 174 -13.79 10.49 8.83
N GLY A 175 -14.25 11.28 7.86
CA GLY A 175 -15.33 12.25 8.02
C GLY A 175 -16.73 11.64 8.21
N PRO A 176 -17.76 12.50 8.25
CA PRO A 176 -19.14 12.10 8.54
C PRO A 176 -19.75 11.22 7.43
N TYR A 177 -19.21 11.31 6.21
CA TYR A 177 -19.67 10.53 5.05
C TYR A 177 -18.83 9.28 4.79
N GLY A 178 -17.73 9.07 5.52
CA GLY A 178 -16.91 7.89 5.41
C GLY A 178 -17.44 6.70 6.23
N GLY A 179 -17.08 5.49 5.79
CA GLY A 179 -17.53 4.23 6.41
C GLY A 179 -18.95 3.79 6.05
N GLN A 180 -19.56 4.34 5.00
CA GLN A 180 -20.83 3.80 4.49
C GLN A 180 -20.63 2.36 4.01
N GLY A 181 -21.40 1.42 4.58
CA GLY A 181 -21.26 -0.01 4.32
C GLY A 181 -20.26 -0.73 5.23
N CYS A 182 -19.59 0.01 6.14
CA CYS A 182 -18.52 -0.49 7.00
C CYS A 182 -18.87 -0.41 8.49
N GLN A 183 -20.15 -0.27 8.84
CA GLN A 183 -20.56 0.12 10.19
C GLN A 183 -20.13 -0.91 11.27
N THR A 184 -19.92 -2.16 10.90
CA THR A 184 -19.41 -3.24 11.77
C THR A 184 -17.89 -3.39 11.74
N SER A 185 -17.22 -2.68 10.83
CA SER A 185 -15.79 -2.81 10.49
C SER A 185 -15.05 -1.47 10.63
N GLY A 186 -15.62 -0.47 11.30
CA GLY A 186 -15.06 0.88 11.40
C GLY A 186 -15.45 1.77 10.22
N LYS A 187 -14.46 2.26 9.47
CA LYS A 187 -14.60 3.17 8.32
C LYS A 187 -14.13 2.56 7.00
N CYS A 188 -13.74 1.28 7.01
CA CYS A 188 -13.02 0.60 5.92
C CYS A 188 -11.81 1.42 5.41
N LEU A 189 -11.05 2.00 6.32
CA LEU A 189 -9.71 2.51 6.03
C LEU A 189 -8.68 1.42 6.29
N PHE A 190 -8.75 0.76 7.45
CA PHE A 190 -7.78 -0.27 7.86
C PHE A 190 -8.35 -1.69 7.74
N THR A 191 -9.62 -1.80 7.38
CA THR A 191 -10.36 -3.04 7.13
C THR A 191 -11.12 -2.94 5.81
N ASP A 192 -11.58 -4.07 5.28
CA ASP A 192 -12.60 -4.11 4.23
C ASP A 192 -14.02 -4.16 4.81
N ASP A 193 -15.02 -4.15 3.94
CA ASP A 193 -16.45 -4.18 4.32
C ASP A 193 -16.85 -5.49 5.00
N SER A 194 -16.10 -6.58 4.78
CA SER A 194 -16.26 -7.85 5.49
C SER A 194 -15.65 -7.84 6.89
N GLY A 195 -14.87 -6.81 7.23
CA GLY A 195 -14.17 -6.69 8.51
C GLY A 195 -12.82 -7.39 8.56
N LYS A 196 -12.29 -7.83 7.43
CA LYS A 196 -10.91 -8.32 7.34
C LYS A 196 -9.96 -7.13 7.27
N VAL A 197 -8.75 -7.26 7.81
CA VAL A 197 -7.69 -6.25 7.66
C VAL A 197 -7.42 -5.98 6.18
N GLY A 198 -7.40 -4.69 5.83
CA GLY A 198 -7.15 -4.22 4.47
C GLY A 198 -5.68 -4.43 4.08
N GLY A 199 -5.45 -4.67 2.79
CA GLY A 199 -4.10 -4.70 2.23
C GLY A 199 -3.39 -3.34 2.34
N SER A 200 -2.10 -3.34 2.03
CA SER A 200 -1.32 -2.11 2.00
C SER A 200 -1.77 -1.19 0.86
N CYS A 201 -1.70 0.13 1.07
CA CYS A 201 -1.89 1.13 0.01
C CYS A 201 -1.34 2.49 0.42
N ILE A 202 -1.05 3.33 -0.57
CA ILE A 202 -1.25 4.78 -0.45
C ILE A 202 -2.74 5.09 -0.61
N CYS A 203 -3.41 5.27 0.52
CA CYS A 203 -4.87 5.29 0.61
C CYS A 203 -5.46 6.71 0.65
N SER A 204 -4.62 7.74 0.52
CA SER A 204 -5.02 9.15 0.40
C SER A 204 -4.14 9.88 -0.61
N ASN A 205 -4.50 11.11 -0.98
CA ASN A 205 -3.73 11.94 -1.90
C ASN A 205 -3.58 13.35 -1.31
N PHE A 206 -2.34 13.84 -1.21
CA PHE A 206 -2.05 15.17 -0.67
C PHE A 206 -2.89 16.29 -1.29
N ARG A 207 -3.12 16.29 -2.61
CA ARG A 207 -3.91 17.33 -3.29
C ARG A 207 -5.36 17.41 -2.84
N HIS A 208 -5.90 16.30 -2.33
CA HIS A 208 -7.29 16.20 -1.88
C HIS A 208 -7.43 16.25 -0.37
N ASP A 209 -6.48 15.62 0.34
CA ASP A 209 -6.56 15.35 1.76
C ASP A 209 -5.60 16.24 2.58
N GLY A 210 -4.57 16.81 1.96
CA GLY A 210 -3.49 17.57 2.62
C GLY A 210 -2.41 16.70 3.27
N PHE A 211 -2.44 15.38 3.04
CA PHE A 211 -1.50 14.39 3.56
C PHE A 211 -1.59 13.08 2.75
N TYR A 212 -0.58 12.22 2.90
CA TYR A 212 -0.65 10.82 2.49
C TYR A 212 -0.89 9.89 3.68
N LEU A 213 -1.73 8.88 3.49
CA LEU A 213 -1.89 7.74 4.36
C LEU A 213 -1.28 6.54 3.67
N TYR A 214 -0.24 5.99 4.25
CA TYR A 214 0.31 4.70 3.91
C TYR A 214 -0.21 3.65 4.91
N THR A 215 -1.11 2.76 4.50
CA THR A 215 -1.41 1.56 5.30
C THR A 215 -0.41 0.47 4.94
N ASN A 216 0.18 -0.14 5.97
CA ASN A 216 1.11 -1.23 5.84
C ASN A 216 0.60 -2.41 6.69
N MET A 217 0.11 -3.43 6.01
CA MET A 217 -0.33 -4.68 6.63
C MET A 217 0.90 -5.57 6.92
N SER A 218 0.98 -6.12 8.14
CA SER A 218 2.03 -7.07 8.53
C SER A 218 2.05 -8.31 7.64
N HIS A 219 3.17 -9.03 7.66
CA HIS A 219 3.38 -10.28 6.94
C HIS A 219 3.80 -11.38 7.91
N GLU A 220 3.71 -12.65 7.52
CA GLU A 220 4.16 -13.74 8.42
C GLU A 220 5.70 -13.76 8.50
N MET A 221 6.22 -13.23 9.61
CA MET A 221 7.65 -13.13 9.85
C MET A 221 8.23 -14.44 10.43
N PRO A 222 9.48 -14.82 10.09
CA PRO A 222 10.38 -14.17 9.12
C PRO A 222 10.16 -14.62 7.67
N ARG A 223 9.22 -15.54 7.42
CA ARG A 223 9.02 -16.19 6.12
C ARG A 223 8.80 -15.18 4.98
N HIS A 224 8.10 -14.09 5.26
CA HIS A 224 7.68 -13.10 4.27
C HIS A 224 8.31 -11.71 4.50
N GLU A 225 9.49 -11.63 5.15
CA GLU A 225 10.21 -10.36 5.35
C GLU A 225 10.51 -9.62 4.04
N LYS A 226 10.92 -10.34 2.98
CA LYS A 226 11.10 -9.76 1.63
C LYS A 226 9.86 -8.96 1.21
N GLY A 227 8.69 -9.60 1.29
CA GLY A 227 7.42 -9.00 0.88
C GLY A 227 7.07 -7.78 1.72
N TYR A 228 7.35 -7.84 3.02
CA TYR A 228 7.11 -6.73 3.94
C TYR A 228 7.97 -5.50 3.58
N ARG A 229 9.26 -5.71 3.33
CA ARG A 229 10.19 -4.65 2.92
C ARG A 229 9.87 -4.09 1.54
N SER A 230 9.68 -4.95 0.55
CA SER A 230 9.39 -4.51 -0.83
C SER A 230 8.04 -3.79 -0.94
N THR A 231 7.04 -4.17 -0.15
CA THR A 231 5.75 -3.47 -0.12
C THR A 231 5.90 -2.02 0.37
N ALA A 232 6.79 -1.76 1.32
CA ALA A 232 7.08 -0.39 1.75
C ALA A 232 7.73 0.45 0.64
N LEU A 233 8.70 -0.12 -0.07
CA LEU A 233 9.31 0.54 -1.22
C LEU A 233 8.31 0.81 -2.36
N HIS A 234 7.36 -0.11 -2.59
CA HIS A 234 6.31 0.02 -3.60
C HIS A 234 5.38 1.19 -3.28
N GLU A 235 4.81 1.20 -2.08
CA GLU A 235 3.82 2.21 -1.70
C GLU A 235 4.44 3.60 -1.55
N LEU A 236 5.64 3.71 -1.00
CA LEU A 236 6.33 5.00 -0.90
C LEU A 236 6.76 5.55 -2.26
N PHE A 237 6.93 4.69 -3.27
CA PHE A 237 7.11 5.17 -4.64
C PHE A 237 5.84 5.82 -5.20
N HIS A 238 4.64 5.36 -4.83
CA HIS A 238 3.39 6.03 -5.21
C HIS A 238 3.29 7.45 -4.62
N VAL A 239 3.82 7.68 -3.41
CA VAL A 239 3.94 9.05 -2.86
C VAL A 239 4.82 9.91 -3.78
N TYR A 240 5.99 9.40 -4.22
CA TYR A 240 6.83 10.11 -5.18
C TYR A 240 6.09 10.40 -6.49
N GLN A 241 5.44 9.41 -7.10
CA GLN A 241 4.65 9.59 -8.33
C GLN A 241 3.60 10.69 -8.18
N LEU A 242 2.79 10.63 -7.13
CA LEU A 242 1.70 11.59 -6.90
C LEU A 242 2.23 12.98 -6.57
N SER A 243 3.34 13.08 -5.85
CA SER A 243 3.95 14.37 -5.47
C SER A 243 4.51 15.16 -6.65
N SER A 244 4.70 14.51 -7.81
CA SER A 244 5.20 15.17 -9.02
C SER A 244 4.20 16.14 -9.67
N ILE A 245 2.94 16.14 -9.24
CA ILE A 245 1.89 17.05 -9.69
C ILE A 245 1.49 17.95 -8.52
N ALA A 246 1.65 19.26 -8.69
CA ALA A 246 1.43 20.27 -7.66
C ALA A 246 0.21 21.15 -7.95
N ASP A 247 -0.06 21.44 -9.21
CA ASP A 247 -1.06 22.45 -9.60
C ASP A 247 -2.46 22.04 -9.10
N PRO A 248 -3.07 22.81 -8.17
CA PRO A 248 -4.40 22.50 -7.66
C PRO A 248 -5.51 22.67 -8.71
N SER A 249 -5.22 23.31 -9.85
CA SER A 249 -6.15 23.47 -10.97
C SER A 249 -6.37 22.19 -11.78
N ILE A 250 -5.41 21.25 -11.72
CA ILE A 250 -5.49 19.97 -12.42
C ILE A 250 -6.62 19.12 -11.83
N SER A 251 -7.64 18.80 -12.62
CA SER A 251 -8.71 17.91 -12.15
C SER A 251 -8.18 16.50 -11.82
N LYS A 252 -8.91 15.75 -10.97
CA LYS A 252 -8.58 14.35 -10.68
C LYS A 252 -8.49 13.46 -11.93
N ASP A 253 -9.37 13.68 -12.91
CA ASP A 253 -9.31 12.94 -14.19
C ASP A 253 -8.05 13.29 -14.98
N ALA A 254 -7.67 14.57 -15.02
CA ALA A 254 -6.45 15.03 -15.68
C ALA A 254 -5.18 14.48 -15.01
N GLU A 255 -5.14 14.45 -13.67
CA GLU A 255 -4.07 13.79 -12.91
C GLU A 255 -3.97 12.30 -13.27
N TYR A 256 -5.09 11.58 -13.30
CA TYR A 256 -5.10 10.16 -13.66
C TYR A 256 -4.61 9.92 -15.09
N ARG A 257 -4.86 10.86 -16.01
CA ARG A 257 -4.34 10.80 -17.39
C ARG A 257 -2.85 11.09 -17.45
N LEU A 258 -2.37 12.09 -16.72
CA LEU A 258 -0.94 12.39 -16.59
C LEU A 258 -0.18 11.17 -16.07
N MET A 259 -0.75 10.46 -15.09
CA MET A 259 -0.13 9.28 -14.49
C MET A 259 -0.22 7.99 -15.31
N GLY A 260 -0.82 8.02 -16.51
CA GLY A 260 -1.04 6.80 -17.30
C GLY A 260 -2.05 5.82 -16.68
N LYS A 261 -2.80 6.27 -15.66
CA LYS A 261 -3.88 5.51 -15.01
C LYS A 261 -5.15 5.50 -15.84
N ARG A 262 -5.35 6.49 -16.72
CA ARG A 262 -6.42 6.53 -17.74
C ARG A 262 -5.83 6.88 -19.11
N MET A 263 -6.05 6.01 -20.08
CA MET A 263 -5.51 6.18 -21.43
C MET A 263 -6.58 6.60 -22.44
N GLY A 264 -6.17 7.37 -23.45
CA GLY A 264 -7.04 7.83 -24.54
C GLY A 264 -8.25 8.59 -24.02
N ASN A 265 -9.47 8.19 -24.43
CA ASN A 265 -10.73 8.75 -23.93
C ASN A 265 -11.42 7.85 -22.89
N SER A 266 -10.73 6.82 -22.40
CA SER A 266 -11.29 5.88 -21.43
C SER A 266 -11.54 6.58 -20.08
N SER A 267 -12.58 6.15 -19.39
CA SER A 267 -12.85 6.46 -17.98
C SER A 267 -12.47 5.31 -17.05
N VAL A 268 -11.93 4.22 -17.59
CA VAL A 268 -11.54 3.02 -16.85
C VAL A 268 -10.09 3.17 -16.40
N ASP A 269 -9.86 2.95 -15.11
CA ASP A 269 -8.54 2.99 -14.51
C ASP A 269 -7.76 1.70 -14.85
N VAL A 270 -6.48 1.84 -15.18
CA VAL A 270 -5.57 0.76 -15.56
C VAL A 270 -4.26 0.82 -14.76
N PRO A 271 -3.69 -0.31 -14.30
CA PRO A 271 -2.54 -0.30 -13.39
C PRO A 271 -1.18 -0.36 -14.10
N TRP A 272 -1.14 -0.73 -15.38
CA TRP A 272 0.08 -1.16 -16.08
C TRP A 272 1.33 -0.29 -15.84
N TRP A 273 1.19 1.03 -15.90
CA TRP A 273 2.30 1.96 -15.76
C TRP A 273 2.61 2.26 -14.30
N MET A 274 1.66 2.82 -13.55
CA MET A 274 1.91 3.24 -12.16
C MET A 274 2.33 2.07 -11.28
N GLU A 275 1.57 0.98 -11.33
CA GLU A 275 1.79 -0.21 -10.50
C GLU A 275 2.94 -1.05 -11.04
N GLY A 276 3.09 -1.16 -12.37
CA GLY A 276 4.23 -1.83 -12.98
C GLY A 276 5.56 -1.15 -12.62
N THR A 277 5.58 0.19 -12.60
CA THR A 277 6.76 0.95 -12.20
C THR A 277 7.06 0.78 -10.71
N ALA A 278 6.06 0.95 -9.85
CA ALA A 278 6.22 0.76 -8.42
C ALA A 278 6.70 -0.66 -8.06
N THR A 279 6.13 -1.67 -8.71
CA THR A 279 6.50 -3.08 -8.49
C THR A 279 7.94 -3.35 -8.94
N TYR A 280 8.34 -2.88 -10.13
CA TYR A 280 9.71 -3.08 -10.61
C TYR A 280 10.73 -2.40 -9.71
N LEU A 281 10.52 -1.13 -9.37
CA LEU A 281 11.45 -0.37 -8.53
C LEU A 281 11.54 -0.96 -7.12
N ALA A 282 10.42 -1.41 -6.55
CA ALA A 282 10.42 -2.06 -5.25
C ALA A 282 11.30 -3.31 -5.23
N HIS A 283 11.19 -4.18 -6.23
CA HIS A 283 12.05 -5.37 -6.34
C HIS A 283 13.49 -5.01 -6.66
N TYR A 284 13.71 -4.05 -7.58
CA TYR A 284 15.04 -3.61 -7.97
C TYR A 284 15.84 -3.04 -6.79
N PHE A 285 15.24 -2.12 -6.03
CA PHE A 285 15.93 -1.52 -4.89
C PHE A 285 15.98 -2.42 -3.67
N TYR A 286 15.02 -3.33 -3.47
CA TYR A 286 15.15 -4.38 -2.46
C TYR A 286 16.37 -5.26 -2.71
N ASP A 287 16.59 -5.70 -3.96
CA ASP A 287 17.69 -6.60 -4.31
C ASP A 287 19.07 -5.99 -4.08
N GLN A 288 19.16 -4.66 -4.02
CA GLN A 288 20.39 -3.91 -3.73
C GLN A 288 20.68 -3.73 -2.24
N GLN A 289 19.74 -4.08 -1.35
CA GLN A 289 19.91 -3.87 0.08
C GLN A 289 20.91 -4.88 0.69
N PRO A 290 21.72 -4.45 1.67
CA PRO A 290 22.47 -5.38 2.49
C PRO A 290 21.53 -6.39 3.18
N GLY A 291 21.80 -7.69 2.99
CA GLY A 291 20.98 -8.75 3.57
C GLY A 291 19.72 -9.09 2.77
N ALA A 292 19.54 -8.49 1.58
CA ALA A 292 18.54 -8.95 0.62
C ALA A 292 18.76 -10.43 0.27
N VAL A 293 17.67 -11.12 -0.04
CA VAL A 293 17.73 -12.50 -0.55
C VAL A 293 18.46 -12.46 -1.89
N GLU A 294 19.48 -13.29 -2.06
CA GLU A 294 20.27 -13.35 -3.29
C GLU A 294 19.38 -13.59 -4.51
N ASN A 295 19.62 -12.86 -5.60
CA ASN A 295 18.89 -12.97 -6.87
C ASN A 295 17.38 -12.70 -6.75
N SER A 296 16.93 -11.90 -5.78
CA SER A 296 15.51 -11.74 -5.47
C SER A 296 14.72 -11.03 -6.57
N LEU A 297 15.33 -10.11 -7.31
CA LEU A 297 14.74 -9.49 -8.50
C LEU A 297 14.66 -10.52 -9.62
N TYR A 298 15.78 -11.18 -9.94
CA TYR A 298 15.85 -12.21 -10.98
C TYR A 298 14.79 -13.30 -10.80
N ASP A 299 14.65 -13.83 -9.59
CA ASP A 299 13.67 -14.88 -9.28
C ASP A 299 12.23 -14.40 -9.38
N GLU A 300 11.94 -13.16 -9.00
CA GLU A 300 10.59 -12.60 -9.12
C GLU A 300 10.21 -12.39 -10.58
N MET A 301 11.12 -11.81 -11.38
CA MET A 301 10.91 -11.61 -12.82
C MET A 301 10.75 -12.95 -13.54
N ARG A 302 11.59 -13.94 -13.22
CA ARG A 302 11.46 -15.31 -13.68
C ARG A 302 10.08 -15.89 -13.34
N ARG A 303 9.62 -15.72 -12.11
CA ARG A 303 8.31 -16.23 -11.67
C ARG A 303 7.17 -15.62 -12.49
N TYR A 304 7.19 -14.30 -12.71
CA TYR A 304 6.21 -13.63 -13.56
C TYR A 304 6.22 -14.13 -15.00
N LEU A 305 7.38 -14.52 -15.52
CA LEU A 305 7.54 -15.00 -16.90
C LEU A 305 7.09 -16.46 -17.09
N THR A 306 7.28 -17.31 -16.08
CA THR A 306 7.27 -18.77 -16.24
C THR A 306 6.17 -19.51 -15.48
N THR A 307 5.48 -18.84 -14.55
CA THR A 307 4.48 -19.49 -13.70
C THR A 307 3.08 -18.96 -13.95
N ASP A 308 2.10 -19.83 -13.73
CA ASP A 308 0.69 -19.45 -13.55
C ASP A 308 0.53 -18.76 -12.19
N TYR A 309 0.98 -17.50 -12.13
CA TYR A 309 1.20 -16.78 -10.89
C TYR A 309 -0.09 -16.57 -10.07
N ASN A 310 -1.24 -16.44 -10.73
CA ASN A 310 -2.56 -16.36 -10.07
C ASN A 310 -3.22 -17.73 -9.85
N GLY A 311 -2.58 -18.83 -10.26
CA GLY A 311 -3.15 -20.17 -10.17
C GLY A 311 -4.46 -20.32 -10.95
N SER A 312 -4.64 -19.57 -12.03
CA SER A 312 -5.90 -19.53 -12.78
C SER A 312 -6.10 -20.74 -13.70
N GLY A 313 -5.08 -21.57 -13.87
CA GLY A 313 -5.04 -22.67 -14.83
C GLY A 313 -4.88 -22.21 -16.28
N LEU A 314 -4.63 -20.92 -16.53
CA LEU A 314 -4.50 -20.33 -17.88
C LEU A 314 -3.04 -20.31 -18.37
N GLY A 315 -2.11 -20.83 -17.58
CA GLY A 315 -0.69 -20.85 -17.89
C GLY A 315 0.04 -19.58 -17.46
N PRO A 316 1.31 -19.42 -17.88
CA PRO A 316 2.13 -18.28 -17.51
C PRO A 316 1.51 -16.92 -17.84
N ILE A 317 1.81 -15.89 -17.05
CA ILE A 317 1.25 -14.55 -17.23
C ILE A 317 1.46 -13.96 -18.65
N PRO A 318 2.61 -14.13 -19.33
CA PRO A 318 2.76 -13.70 -20.71
C PRO A 318 1.74 -14.34 -21.68
N ASP A 319 1.37 -15.60 -21.45
CA ASP A 319 0.37 -16.27 -22.28
C ASP A 319 -1.02 -15.71 -21.99
N GLN A 320 -1.35 -15.44 -20.72
CA GLN A 320 -2.60 -14.77 -20.34
C GLN A 320 -2.73 -13.39 -21.01
N TYR A 321 -1.64 -12.62 -21.03
CA TYR A 321 -1.56 -11.32 -21.70
C TYR A 321 -1.80 -11.43 -23.21
N LYS A 322 -1.04 -12.28 -23.90
CA LYS A 322 -1.15 -12.48 -25.36
C LYS A 322 -2.54 -13.00 -25.76
N ASN A 323 -3.08 -13.96 -25.00
CA ASN A 323 -4.37 -14.58 -25.27
C ASN A 323 -5.56 -13.63 -25.03
N ALA A 324 -5.40 -12.59 -24.21
CA ALA A 324 -6.46 -11.61 -23.99
C ALA A 324 -6.76 -10.76 -25.23
N GLY A 325 -5.81 -10.65 -26.19
CA GLY A 325 -6.02 -9.98 -27.47
C GLY A 325 -6.29 -8.47 -27.36
N LYS A 326 -5.83 -7.84 -26.29
CA LYS A 326 -5.96 -6.39 -26.04
C LYS A 326 -4.62 -5.80 -25.58
N PRO A 327 -4.35 -4.51 -25.82
CA PRO A 327 -3.11 -3.88 -25.41
C PRO A 327 -3.01 -3.80 -23.88
N LEU A 328 -1.78 -3.74 -23.36
CA LEU A 328 -1.50 -3.63 -21.93
C LEU A 328 -2.23 -2.46 -21.25
N THR A 329 -2.43 -1.36 -21.98
CA THR A 329 -3.14 -0.15 -21.54
C THR A 329 -4.66 -0.32 -21.34
N GLU A 330 -5.21 -1.51 -21.60
CA GLU A 330 -6.65 -1.83 -21.47
C GLU A 330 -6.94 -2.92 -20.41
N PHE A 331 -5.91 -3.37 -19.68
CA PHE A 331 -6.12 -4.25 -18.54
C PHE A 331 -6.51 -3.43 -17.31
N THR A 332 -7.63 -3.77 -16.69
CA THR A 332 -8.23 -2.99 -15.59
C THR A 332 -7.73 -3.42 -14.21
N PHE A 333 -8.15 -2.70 -13.15
CA PHE A 333 -7.93 -3.10 -11.75
C PHE A 333 -8.83 -4.25 -11.27
N GLN A 334 -9.61 -4.89 -12.14
CA GLN A 334 -10.45 -6.05 -11.79
C GLN A 334 -9.73 -7.36 -12.12
N GLU A 335 -9.94 -8.40 -11.33
CA GLU A 335 -9.42 -9.73 -11.70
C GLU A 335 -10.18 -10.29 -12.92
N PRO A 336 -9.50 -11.03 -13.82
CA PRO A 336 -8.09 -11.42 -13.76
C PRO A 336 -7.11 -10.37 -14.33
N ASP A 337 -7.62 -9.27 -14.90
CA ASP A 337 -6.79 -8.25 -15.56
C ASP A 337 -5.74 -7.66 -14.62
N LYS A 338 -6.12 -7.37 -13.37
CA LYS A 338 -5.25 -6.74 -12.37
C LYS A 338 -3.96 -7.52 -12.22
N THR A 339 -4.06 -8.84 -12.03
CA THR A 339 -2.87 -9.68 -11.89
C THR A 339 -1.97 -9.57 -13.12
N VAL A 340 -2.52 -9.75 -14.32
CA VAL A 340 -1.76 -9.72 -15.57
C VAL A 340 -1.08 -8.35 -15.75
N ALA A 341 -1.81 -7.27 -15.55
CA ALA A 341 -1.33 -5.91 -15.78
C ALA A 341 -0.20 -5.49 -14.84
N TYR A 342 -0.24 -5.89 -13.56
CA TYR A 342 0.86 -5.62 -12.63
C TYR A 342 2.15 -6.31 -13.10
N ARG A 343 2.07 -7.59 -13.48
CA ARG A 343 3.27 -8.41 -13.78
C ARG A 343 3.83 -8.10 -15.15
N ILE A 344 2.97 -7.92 -16.15
CA ILE A 344 3.39 -7.50 -17.50
C ILE A 344 3.84 -6.03 -17.48
N GLY A 345 3.18 -5.16 -16.72
CA GLY A 345 3.64 -3.80 -16.46
C GLY A 345 5.04 -3.77 -15.83
N THR A 346 5.30 -4.66 -14.87
CA THR A 346 6.64 -4.80 -14.25
C THR A 346 7.68 -5.21 -15.29
N TRP A 347 7.38 -6.21 -16.13
CA TRP A 347 8.26 -6.64 -17.23
C TRP A 347 8.46 -5.56 -18.29
N PHE A 348 7.43 -4.78 -18.59
CA PHE A 348 7.52 -3.64 -19.49
C PHE A 348 8.49 -2.57 -18.95
N VAL A 349 8.40 -2.26 -17.66
CA VAL A 349 9.32 -1.31 -17.02
C VAL A 349 10.73 -1.87 -16.96
N ALA A 350 10.92 -3.15 -16.68
CA ALA A 350 12.25 -3.79 -16.75
C ALA A 350 12.87 -3.67 -18.15
N PHE A 351 12.09 -3.95 -19.20
CA PHE A 351 12.49 -3.76 -20.59
C PHE A 351 12.82 -2.29 -20.88
N LEU A 352 11.99 -1.35 -20.45
CA LEU A 352 12.24 0.08 -20.65
C LEU A 352 13.56 0.52 -19.97
N VAL A 353 13.79 0.08 -18.73
CA VAL A 353 14.98 0.41 -17.93
C VAL A 353 16.25 -0.16 -18.56
N ASP A 354 16.23 -1.37 -19.13
CA ASP A 354 17.36 -1.94 -19.87
C ASP A 354 17.74 -1.09 -21.11
N GLN A 355 16.75 -0.46 -21.75
CA GLN A 355 16.97 0.34 -22.95
C GLN A 355 17.43 1.77 -22.66
N VAL A 356 16.92 2.39 -21.59
CA VAL A 356 17.10 3.84 -21.34
C VAL A 356 17.73 4.19 -19.99
N GLY A 357 17.88 3.22 -19.10
CA GLY A 357 18.37 3.41 -17.73
C GLY A 357 17.27 3.79 -16.73
N ILE A 358 17.48 3.42 -15.47
CA ILE A 358 16.48 3.59 -14.39
C ILE A 358 16.21 5.05 -14.05
N ASP A 359 17.20 5.93 -14.14
CA ASP A 359 17.04 7.36 -13.82
C ASP A 359 16.02 8.05 -14.72
N LYS A 360 15.80 7.53 -15.93
CA LYS A 360 14.77 8.05 -16.84
C LYS A 360 13.35 7.88 -16.31
N ILE A 361 13.10 6.91 -15.42
CA ILE A 361 11.81 6.79 -14.74
C ILE A 361 11.57 8.02 -13.84
N PHE A 362 12.60 8.48 -13.15
CA PHE A 362 12.50 9.65 -12.28
C PHE A 362 12.39 10.94 -13.08
N ASP A 363 13.17 11.08 -14.16
CA ASP A 363 13.05 12.19 -15.11
C ASP A 363 11.61 12.30 -15.68
N PHE A 364 10.98 11.14 -15.98
CA PHE A 364 9.60 11.11 -16.47
C PHE A 364 8.66 11.79 -15.49
N TYR A 365 8.65 11.39 -14.22
CA TYR A 365 7.74 12.02 -13.23
C TYR A 365 8.12 13.48 -12.98
N ALA A 366 9.41 13.82 -12.89
CA ALA A 366 9.85 15.20 -12.60
C ALA A 366 9.37 16.23 -13.64
N GLY A 367 9.27 15.85 -14.92
CA GLY A 367 8.77 16.74 -15.98
C GLY A 367 7.28 16.58 -16.34
N LEU A 368 6.55 15.70 -15.64
CA LEU A 368 5.22 15.28 -16.05
C LEU A 368 4.17 16.40 -16.03
N GLU A 369 4.20 17.23 -14.99
CA GLU A 369 3.31 18.39 -14.89
C GLU A 369 3.60 19.42 -15.99
N GLU A 370 4.88 19.76 -16.19
CA GLU A 370 5.30 20.76 -17.18
C GLU A 370 4.94 20.34 -18.61
N ALA A 371 5.10 19.06 -18.93
CA ALA A 371 4.74 18.51 -20.24
C ALA A 371 3.23 18.53 -20.53
N GLY A 372 2.39 18.57 -19.49
CA GLY A 372 0.92 18.66 -19.59
C GLY A 372 0.21 17.43 -20.16
N SER A 373 0.95 16.38 -20.56
CA SER A 373 0.37 15.08 -20.93
C SER A 373 1.35 13.92 -20.73
N PHE A 374 0.83 12.74 -20.41
CA PHE A 374 1.60 11.51 -20.30
C PHE A 374 2.45 11.26 -21.55
N GLU A 375 1.84 11.32 -22.73
CA GLU A 375 2.53 10.99 -23.99
C GLU A 375 3.62 12.00 -24.33
N THR A 376 3.37 13.29 -24.14
CA THR A 376 4.38 14.33 -24.35
C THR A 376 5.60 14.08 -23.47
N GLN A 377 5.40 13.81 -22.19
CA GLN A 377 6.50 13.54 -21.27
C GLN A 377 7.19 12.21 -21.57
N PHE A 378 6.41 11.18 -21.94
CA PHE A 378 6.93 9.87 -22.28
C PHE A 378 7.88 9.95 -23.48
N VAL A 379 7.48 10.63 -24.55
CA VAL A 379 8.32 10.87 -25.73
C VAL A 379 9.53 11.72 -25.39
N ALA A 380 9.35 12.81 -24.63
CA ALA A 380 10.45 13.69 -24.24
C ALA A 380 11.52 12.96 -23.42
N THR A 381 11.11 12.02 -22.57
CA THR A 381 12.00 11.30 -21.66
C THR A 381 12.63 10.08 -22.32
N PHE A 382 11.83 9.27 -23.01
CA PHE A 382 12.24 7.95 -23.51
C PHE A 382 12.52 7.92 -25.02
N GLY A 383 12.26 9.02 -25.72
CA GLY A 383 12.64 9.22 -27.13
C GLY A 383 11.69 8.61 -28.17
N LYS A 384 10.67 7.86 -27.77
CA LYS A 384 9.59 7.36 -28.64
C LYS A 384 8.28 7.22 -27.86
N SER A 385 7.17 7.03 -28.58
CA SER A 385 5.83 6.91 -27.96
C SER A 385 5.71 5.67 -27.07
N HIS A 386 4.79 5.71 -26.09
CA HIS A 386 4.51 4.52 -25.27
C HIS A 386 4.00 3.35 -26.12
N THR A 387 3.22 3.63 -27.16
CA THR A 387 2.71 2.59 -28.08
C THR A 387 3.85 1.91 -28.85
N ALA A 388 4.85 2.67 -29.33
CA ALA A 388 6.00 2.11 -30.02
C ALA A 388 6.87 1.27 -29.07
N PHE A 389 7.02 1.69 -27.80
CA PHE A 389 7.67 0.86 -26.79
C PHE A 389 6.89 -0.42 -26.49
N LEU A 390 5.56 -0.37 -26.44
CA LEU A 390 4.73 -1.56 -26.23
C LEU A 390 4.82 -2.53 -27.40
N GLU A 391 4.87 -2.04 -28.64
CA GLU A 391 5.10 -2.88 -29.83
C GLU A 391 6.46 -3.60 -29.76
N ASP A 392 7.53 -2.88 -29.40
CA ASP A 392 8.86 -3.48 -29.23
C ASP A 392 8.89 -4.46 -28.05
N PHE A 393 8.15 -4.17 -26.98
CA PHE A 393 8.03 -5.05 -25.82
C PHE A 393 7.27 -6.34 -26.15
N ASP A 394 6.19 -6.25 -26.92
CA ASP A 394 5.45 -7.43 -27.39
C ASP A 394 6.36 -8.33 -28.24
N ALA A 395 7.18 -7.74 -29.11
CA ALA A 395 8.20 -8.48 -29.86
C ALA A 395 9.29 -9.07 -28.94
N PHE A 396 9.70 -8.35 -27.89
CA PHE A 396 10.62 -8.86 -26.88
C PHE A 396 10.05 -10.07 -26.13
N LEU A 397 8.75 -10.10 -25.81
CA LEU A 397 8.12 -11.24 -25.14
C LEU A 397 8.14 -12.53 -25.97
N GLU A 398 8.34 -12.45 -27.29
CA GLU A 398 8.52 -13.61 -28.18
C GLU A 398 9.95 -14.17 -28.20
N LYS A 399 10.92 -13.46 -27.62
CA LYS A 399 12.31 -13.91 -27.57
C LYS A 399 12.48 -15.16 -26.69
N PRO A 400 13.57 -15.93 -26.89
CA PRO A 400 13.96 -17.01 -26.00
C PRO A 400 14.06 -16.57 -24.54
N TYR A 401 13.86 -17.52 -23.62
CA TYR A 401 13.88 -17.27 -22.18
C TYR A 401 15.18 -16.58 -21.73
N GLU A 402 16.32 -17.04 -22.24
CA GLU A 402 17.65 -16.56 -21.90
C GLU A 402 17.84 -15.10 -22.31
N GLU A 403 17.35 -14.70 -23.49
CA GLU A 403 17.39 -13.31 -23.94
C GLU A 403 16.48 -12.40 -23.09
N LYS A 404 15.32 -12.92 -22.65
CA LYS A 404 14.42 -12.16 -21.77
C LYS A 404 15.00 -11.98 -20.38
N MET A 405 15.65 -12.99 -19.83
CA MET A 405 16.25 -12.90 -18.49
C MET A 405 17.56 -12.09 -18.48
N ALA A 406 18.26 -11.99 -19.61
CA ALA A 406 19.53 -11.26 -19.71
C ALA A 406 19.44 -9.76 -19.44
N ILE A 407 18.24 -9.17 -19.50
CA ILE A 407 18.03 -7.74 -19.20
C ILE A 407 17.93 -7.46 -17.68
N ILE A 408 17.74 -8.51 -16.87
CA ILE A 408 17.62 -8.35 -15.43
C ILE A 408 19.02 -8.25 -14.83
N PRO A 409 19.34 -7.17 -14.08
CA PRO A 409 20.62 -7.04 -13.42
C PRO A 409 20.90 -8.24 -12.52
N SER A 410 22.15 -8.71 -12.58
CA SER A 410 22.69 -9.79 -11.75
C SER A 410 23.05 -9.32 -10.36
#